data_AF-A0A533X6L2-F1
#
_entry.id   AF-A0A533X6L2-F1
#
_cell.length_a   1.000
_cell.length_b   1.000
_cell.length_c   1.000
_cell.angle_alpha   90.00
_cell.angle_beta   90.00
_cell.angle_gamma   90.00
#
_symmetry.space_group_name_H-M   'P 1'
#
loop_
_entity.id
_entity.type
_entity.pdbx_description
1 polymer ?
#
loop_
_entity_poly.entity_id
_entity_poly.type
_entity_poly.pdbx_seq_one_letter_code
_entity_poly.pdbx_strand_id
1 'polypeptide(L)'
;MPPLRQVREDIPLLANYFLRKHSQEMRVTTKRLSAGGQRCLRQYDWPGNVRELENEISRLVASTRRTMIGEEDLSDTIRAAIHEGGISSTGPGGSLKGAVEELEKRLIADALRQSRGNQLQAAKALGLSRQGLIKKRNRYGLKPA
;
A
#
# COMPACT_ATOMS: atom_id res chain seq x y z
N MET A 1 -7.94 1.64 23.69
CA MET A 1 -7.10 2.71 23.12
C MET A 1 -7.69 3.13 21.78
N PRO A 2 -7.77 4.44 21.47
CA PRO A 2 -8.30 4.91 20.19
C PRO A 2 -7.43 4.41 19.02
N PRO A 3 -8.02 4.18 17.84
CA PRO A 3 -7.29 3.75 16.66
C PRO A 3 -6.40 4.87 16.12
N LEU A 4 -5.21 4.52 15.59
CA LEU A 4 -4.18 5.48 15.17
C LEU A 4 -4.68 6.46 14.09
N ARG A 5 -5.64 6.01 13.28
CA ARG A 5 -6.34 6.82 12.26
C ARG A 5 -7.07 8.05 12.80
N GLN A 6 -7.45 8.06 14.08
CA GLN A 6 -8.10 9.19 14.73
C GLN A 6 -7.10 10.20 15.31
N VAL A 7 -5.81 9.86 15.34
CA VAL A 7 -4.74 10.67 15.94
C VAL A 7 -3.54 10.71 14.98
N ARG A 8 -3.80 11.05 13.71
CA ARG A 8 -2.78 11.07 12.65
C ARG A 8 -1.64 12.07 12.93
N GLU A 9 -1.91 13.10 13.72
CA GLU A 9 -0.95 14.13 14.10
C GLU A 9 0.13 13.61 15.05
N ASP A 10 -0.17 12.57 15.84
CA ASP A 10 0.79 11.94 16.76
C ASP A 10 1.63 10.84 16.11
N ILE A 11 1.32 10.43 14.87
CA ILE A 11 2.06 9.37 14.15
C ILE A 11 3.57 9.67 14.09
N PRO A 12 4.02 10.89 13.73
CA PRO A 12 5.45 11.19 13.73
C PRO A 12 6.08 11.14 15.13
N LEU A 13 5.35 11.56 16.17
CA LEU A 13 5.83 11.52 17.56
C LEU A 13 6.00 10.06 18.01
N LEU A 14 5.01 9.22 17.73
CA LEU A 14 5.02 7.80 18.08
C LEU A 14 6.09 7.03 17.28
N ALA A 15 6.25 7.33 16.00
CA ALA A 15 7.31 6.77 15.16
C ALA A 15 8.69 7.13 15.71
N ASN A 16 8.91 8.38 16.12
CA ASN A 16 10.17 8.81 16.73
C ASN A 16 10.44 8.09 18.07
N TYR A 17 9.40 7.85 18.87
CA TYR A 17 9.51 7.07 20.09
C TYR A 17 9.97 5.63 19.80
N PHE A 18 9.33 4.94 18.87
CA PHE A 18 9.70 3.56 18.50
C PHE A 18 11.09 3.48 17.86
N LEU A 19 11.49 4.47 17.06
CA LEU A 19 12.82 4.55 16.48
C LEU A 19 13.89 4.60 17.58
N ARG A 20 13.70 5.45 18.60
CA ARG A 20 14.61 5.53 19.74
C ARG A 20 14.64 4.23 20.53
N LYS A 21 13.46 3.70 20.88
CA LYS A 21 13.31 2.44 21.64
C LYS A 21 14.05 1.29 20.96
N HIS A 22 13.74 0.99 19.71
CA HIS A 22 14.34 -0.15 19.00
C HIS A 22 15.80 0.08 18.63
N SER A 23 16.22 1.33 18.35
CA SER A 23 17.64 1.61 18.12
C SER A 23 18.48 1.33 19.37
N GLN A 24 17.95 1.66 20.56
CA GLN A 24 18.60 1.35 21.84
C GLN A 24 18.61 -0.16 22.12
N GLU A 25 17.48 -0.84 21.94
CA GLU A 25 17.39 -2.30 22.12
C GLU A 25 18.35 -3.07 21.21
N MET A 26 18.47 -2.66 19.94
CA MET A 26 19.36 -3.29 18.96
C MET A 26 20.80 -2.76 18.99
N ARG A 27 21.12 -1.80 19.88
CA ARG A 27 22.44 -1.14 19.98
C ARG A 27 22.94 -0.55 18.67
N VAL A 28 22.03 0.03 17.88
CA VAL A 28 22.35 0.72 16.62
C VAL A 28 22.18 2.23 16.78
N THR A 29 22.84 2.99 15.90
CA THR A 29 22.67 4.45 15.85
C THR A 29 21.20 4.80 15.64
N THR A 30 20.69 5.71 16.47
CA THR A 30 19.30 6.18 16.38
C THR A 30 19.01 6.72 14.99
N LYS A 31 18.07 6.08 14.30
CA LYS A 31 17.64 6.47 12.96
C LYS A 31 16.61 7.60 13.04
N ARG A 32 16.55 8.40 11.99
CA ARG A 32 15.60 9.52 11.83
C ARG A 32 14.82 9.33 10.54
N LEU A 33 13.57 9.75 10.55
CA LEU A 33 12.74 9.77 9.34
C LEU A 33 12.99 11.06 8.55
N SER A 34 13.18 10.90 7.25
CA SER A 34 13.16 12.00 6.28
C SER A 34 11.77 12.65 6.21
N ALA A 35 11.69 13.87 5.66
CA ALA A 35 10.41 14.55 5.44
C ALA A 35 9.45 13.75 4.54
N GLY A 36 9.99 13.02 3.56
CA GLY A 36 9.25 12.07 2.72
C GLY A 36 8.69 10.92 3.57
N GLY A 37 9.54 10.19 4.27
CA GLY A 37 9.13 9.08 5.14
C GLY A 37 8.08 9.48 6.20
N GLN A 38 8.20 10.66 6.81
CA GLN A 38 7.17 11.15 7.74
C GLN A 38 5.83 11.44 7.06
N ARG A 39 5.85 11.98 5.84
CA ARG A 39 4.64 12.22 5.04
C ARG A 39 3.96 10.90 4.72
N CYS A 40 4.74 9.89 4.34
CA CYS A 40 4.26 8.56 4.05
C CYS A 40 3.54 7.92 5.23
N LEU A 41 4.16 7.94 6.41
CA LEU A 41 3.57 7.38 7.62
C LEU A 41 2.27 8.09 8.03
N ARG A 42 2.15 9.41 7.81
CA ARG A 42 0.92 10.16 8.12
C ARG A 42 -0.25 9.85 7.17
N GLN A 43 0.05 9.51 5.91
CA GLN A 43 -0.96 9.25 4.89
C GLN A 43 -1.49 7.82 4.95
N TYR A 44 -0.76 6.90 5.56
CA TYR A 44 -1.18 5.53 5.74
C TYR A 44 -2.28 5.40 6.81
N ASP A 45 -3.25 4.51 6.58
CA ASP A 45 -4.43 4.37 7.46
C ASP A 45 -4.20 3.49 8.69
N TRP A 46 -3.07 2.76 8.76
CA TRP A 46 -2.68 1.89 9.88
C TRP A 46 -3.80 0.94 10.34
N PRO A 47 -4.26 0.00 9.49
CA PRO A 47 -5.30 -0.97 9.86
C PRO A 47 -4.96 -1.79 11.13
N GLY A 48 -3.68 -2.04 11.38
CA GLY A 48 -3.16 -2.68 12.60
C GLY A 48 -2.81 -1.70 13.74
N ASN A 49 -3.15 -0.41 13.60
CA ASN A 49 -2.92 0.67 14.56
C ASN A 49 -1.45 0.76 15.02
N VAL A 50 -1.25 0.96 16.33
CA VAL A 50 0.07 1.13 16.97
C VAL A 50 0.98 -0.07 16.73
N ARG A 51 0.43 -1.30 16.73
CA ARG A 51 1.23 -2.52 16.55
C ARG A 51 1.85 -2.60 15.17
N GLU A 52 1.11 -2.20 14.15
CA GLU A 52 1.61 -2.18 12.77
C GLU A 52 2.70 -1.12 12.61
N LEU A 53 2.50 0.07 13.19
CA LEU A 53 3.53 1.12 13.22
C LEU A 53 4.79 0.67 13.95
N GLU A 54 4.67 0.06 15.13
CA GLU A 54 5.81 -0.47 15.88
C GLU A 54 6.57 -1.53 15.06
N ASN A 55 5.84 -2.47 14.44
CA ASN A 55 6.44 -3.51 13.62
C ASN A 55 7.19 -2.94 12.40
N GLU A 56 6.59 -1.98 11.71
CA GLU A 56 7.22 -1.32 10.56
C GLU A 56 8.50 -0.59 11.00
N ILE A 57 8.44 0.18 12.10
CA ILE A 57 9.61 0.88 12.64
C ILE A 57 10.70 -0.09 13.10
N SER A 58 10.34 -1.16 13.80
CA SER A 58 11.29 -2.21 14.22
C SER A 58 11.99 -2.83 13.01
N ARG A 59 11.25 -3.14 11.95
CA ARG A 59 11.80 -3.64 10.69
C ARG A 59 12.77 -2.65 10.06
N LEU A 60 12.42 -1.36 10.02
CA LEU A 60 13.29 -0.31 9.47
C LEU A 60 14.58 -0.15 10.27
N VAL A 61 14.51 -0.24 11.60
CA VAL A 61 15.70 -0.21 12.46
C VAL A 61 16.62 -1.39 12.18
N ALA A 62 16.06 -2.58 11.99
CA ALA A 62 16.82 -3.80 11.70
C ALA A 62 17.38 -3.86 10.26
N SER A 63 16.65 -3.35 9.28
CA SER A 63 16.96 -3.54 7.84
C SER A 63 17.75 -2.37 7.23
N THR A 64 17.47 -1.14 7.64
CA THR A 64 18.14 0.03 7.06
C THR A 64 19.53 0.19 7.64
N ARG A 65 20.57 0.29 6.82
CA ARG A 65 21.95 0.55 7.29
C ARG A 65 22.21 2.03 7.56
N ARG A 66 21.51 2.92 6.85
CA ARG A 66 21.65 4.38 6.98
C ARG A 66 20.98 4.89 8.26
N THR A 67 21.37 6.08 8.68
CA THR A 67 20.76 6.80 9.81
C THR A 67 19.52 7.59 9.41
N MET A 68 19.36 7.91 8.13
CA MET A 68 18.17 8.55 7.58
C MET A 68 17.31 7.50 6.87
N ILE A 69 16.04 7.40 7.24
CA ILE A 69 15.03 6.52 6.64
C ILE A 69 14.21 7.34 5.65
N GLY A 70 14.30 6.95 4.38
CA GLY A 70 13.56 7.50 3.26
C GLY A 70 12.16 6.91 3.09
N GLU A 71 11.40 7.42 2.13
CA GLU A 71 10.19 6.74 1.63
C GLU A 71 10.52 5.42 0.93
N GLU A 72 11.71 5.31 0.33
CA GLU A 72 12.24 4.11 -0.33
C GLU A 72 12.44 2.91 0.62
N ASP A 73 12.69 3.18 1.91
CA ASP A 73 12.91 2.15 2.93
C ASP A 73 11.61 1.57 3.50
N LEU A 74 10.48 2.29 3.32
CA LEU A 74 9.16 1.89 3.82
C LEU A 74 8.61 0.69 3.05
N SER A 75 7.67 -0.02 3.68
CA SER A 75 7.07 -1.21 3.09
C SER A 75 6.36 -0.87 1.79
N ASP A 76 6.36 -1.81 0.84
CA ASP A 76 5.64 -1.64 -0.43
C ASP A 76 4.17 -1.30 -0.23
N THR A 77 3.55 -1.79 0.86
CA THR A 77 2.18 -1.44 1.23
C THR A 77 2.01 0.04 1.58
N ILE A 78 2.94 0.62 2.36
CA ILE A 78 2.92 2.04 2.73
C ILE A 78 3.27 2.90 1.50
N ARG A 79 4.26 2.49 0.70
CA ARG A 79 4.62 3.19 -0.55
C ARG A 79 3.49 3.16 -1.58
N ALA A 80 2.82 2.02 -1.73
CA ALA A 80 1.68 1.86 -2.64
C ALA A 80 0.51 2.75 -2.23
N ALA A 81 0.23 2.90 -0.93
CA ALA A 81 -0.83 3.79 -0.45
C ALA A 81 -0.62 5.27 -0.81
N ILE A 82 0.62 5.69 -1.08
CA ILE A 82 0.98 7.09 -1.38
C ILE A 82 1.03 7.34 -2.88
N HIS A 83 1.51 6.35 -3.64
CA HIS A 83 1.40 6.37 -5.10
C HIS A 83 -0.04 6.21 -5.57
N GLU A 84 -0.89 5.52 -4.80
CA GLU A 84 -2.32 5.36 -5.04
C GLU A 84 -3.14 6.40 -4.27
N GLY A 85 -2.84 7.70 -4.45
CA GLY A 85 -3.70 8.82 -4.06
C GLY A 85 -5.08 8.84 -4.76
N GLY A 86 -5.66 7.69 -5.06
CA GLY A 86 -6.95 7.50 -5.71
C GLY A 86 -7.64 6.15 -5.45
N ILE A 87 -7.13 5.26 -4.58
CA ILE A 87 -7.88 4.04 -4.23
C ILE A 87 -7.86 3.84 -2.72
N SER A 88 -8.90 4.38 -2.08
CA SER A 88 -9.26 4.05 -0.71
C SER A 88 -9.44 2.54 -0.58
N SER A 89 -8.47 1.87 0.04
CA SER A 89 -8.59 0.46 0.39
C SER A 89 -9.47 0.34 1.63
N THR A 90 -10.74 0.06 1.37
CA THR A 90 -11.74 -0.33 2.36
C THR A 90 -11.35 -1.62 3.07
N GLY A 91 -11.04 -1.50 4.36
CA GLY A 91 -11.49 -2.43 5.40
C GLY A 91 -10.72 -3.76 5.61
N PRO A 92 -10.87 -4.36 6.81
CA PRO A 92 -9.96 -5.35 7.35
C PRO A 92 -10.29 -6.75 6.83
N GLY A 93 -9.40 -7.32 6.01
CA GLY A 93 -9.56 -8.67 5.49
C GLY A 93 -8.94 -8.83 4.11
N GLY A 94 -7.62 -8.66 4.00
CA GLY A 94 -6.86 -9.00 2.80
C GLY A 94 -6.88 -10.51 2.53
N SER A 95 -8.03 -11.06 2.19
CA SER A 95 -8.16 -12.41 1.67
C SER A 95 -7.47 -12.48 0.32
N LEU A 96 -6.82 -13.60 0.00
CA LEU A 96 -6.24 -13.86 -1.33
C LEU A 96 -7.24 -13.52 -2.45
N LYS A 97 -8.54 -13.74 -2.19
CA LYS A 97 -9.63 -13.39 -3.10
C LYS A 97 -9.70 -11.90 -3.43
N GLY A 98 -9.52 -11.00 -2.45
CA GLY A 98 -9.53 -9.55 -2.67
C GLY A 98 -8.30 -9.07 -3.45
N ALA A 99 -7.13 -9.61 -3.12
CA ALA A 99 -5.89 -9.30 -3.86
C ALA A 99 -5.95 -9.77 -5.32
N VAL A 100 -6.51 -10.97 -5.56
CA VAL A 100 -6.76 -11.48 -6.91
C VAL A 100 -7.78 -10.61 -7.65
N GLU A 101 -8.86 -10.18 -6.99
CA GLU A 101 -9.85 -9.30 -7.61
C GLU A 101 -9.26 -7.94 -8.01
N GLU A 102 -8.41 -7.34 -7.19
CA GLU A 102 -7.73 -6.07 -7.54
C GLU A 102 -6.71 -6.25 -8.67
N LEU A 103 -5.94 -7.34 -8.65
CA LEU A 103 -5.04 -7.66 -9.75
C LEU A 103 -5.81 -7.87 -11.06
N GLU A 104 -6.91 -8.63 -11.02
CA GLU A 104 -7.78 -8.86 -12.18
C GLU A 104 -8.35 -7.55 -12.72
N LYS A 105 -8.80 -6.63 -11.85
CA LYS A 105 -9.28 -5.30 -12.27
C LYS A 105 -8.23 -4.52 -13.02
N ARG A 106 -6.99 -4.47 -12.50
CA ARG A 106 -5.87 -3.75 -13.12
C ARG A 106 -5.54 -4.32 -14.49
N LEU A 107 -5.40 -5.64 -14.60
CA LEU A 107 -5.09 -6.31 -15.86
C LEU A 107 -6.18 -6.11 -16.92
N ILE A 108 -7.46 -6.17 -16.53
CA ILE A 108 -8.58 -5.91 -17.45
C ILE A 108 -8.58 -4.45 -17.94
N ALA A 109 -8.35 -3.49 -17.04
CA ALA A 109 -8.27 -2.07 -17.40
C ALA A 109 -7.10 -1.79 -18.35
N ASP A 110 -5.92 -2.36 -18.09
CA ASP A 110 -4.74 -2.19 -18.94
C ASP A 110 -4.92 -2.81 -20.32
N ALA A 111 -5.48 -4.02 -20.40
CA ALA A 111 -5.75 -4.68 -21.66
C ALA A 111 -6.78 -3.88 -22.50
N LEU A 112 -7.80 -3.29 -21.86
CA LEU A 112 -8.77 -2.43 -22.55
C LEU A 112 -8.14 -1.12 -23.03
N ARG A 113 -7.23 -0.52 -22.25
CA ARG A 113 -6.48 0.68 -22.67
C ARG A 113 -5.59 0.39 -23.88
N GLN A 114 -4.80 -0.69 -23.82
CA GLN A 114 -3.86 -1.06 -24.88
C GLN A 114 -4.57 -1.48 -26.17
N SER A 115 -5.74 -2.11 -26.05
CA SER A 115 -6.58 -2.48 -27.20
C SER A 115 -7.49 -1.34 -27.70
N ARG A 116 -7.37 -0.12 -27.15
CA ARG A 116 -8.21 1.05 -27.50
C ARG A 116 -9.71 0.72 -27.44
N GLY A 117 -10.13 -0.02 -26.42
CA GLY A 117 -11.52 -0.43 -26.22
C GLY A 117 -11.96 -1.67 -27.02
N ASN A 118 -11.09 -2.27 -27.84
CA ASN A 118 -11.41 -3.50 -28.56
C ASN A 118 -11.43 -4.72 -27.60
N GLN A 119 -12.62 -5.03 -27.11
CA GLN A 119 -12.88 -6.11 -26.15
C GLN A 119 -12.41 -7.48 -26.63
N LEU A 120 -12.44 -7.75 -27.94
CA LEU A 120 -11.99 -9.04 -28.49
C LEU A 120 -10.46 -9.16 -28.35
N GLN A 121 -9.74 -8.08 -28.66
CA GLN A 121 -8.30 -8.01 -28.56
C GLN A 121 -7.82 -8.00 -27.10
N ALA A 122 -8.50 -7.26 -26.22
CA ALA A 122 -8.24 -7.29 -24.77
C ALA A 122 -8.43 -8.69 -24.18
N ALA A 123 -9.51 -9.38 -24.56
CA ALA A 123 -9.78 -10.74 -24.09
C ALA A 123 -8.68 -11.71 -24.55
N LYS A 124 -8.27 -11.62 -25.83
CA LYS A 124 -7.19 -12.45 -26.38
C LYS A 124 -5.86 -12.20 -25.67
N ALA A 125 -5.53 -10.94 -25.38
CA ALA A 125 -4.30 -10.56 -24.65
C ALA A 125 -4.27 -11.11 -23.21
N LEU A 126 -5.43 -11.25 -22.58
CA LEU A 126 -5.57 -11.80 -21.23
C LEU A 126 -5.82 -13.32 -21.19
N GLY A 127 -5.84 -14.00 -22.35
CA GLY A 127 -6.16 -15.42 -22.43
C GLY A 127 -7.61 -15.76 -22.04
N LEU A 128 -8.52 -14.78 -22.12
CA LEU A 128 -9.93 -14.93 -21.76
C LEU A 128 -10.81 -15.06 -23.02
N SER A 129 -11.98 -15.67 -22.87
CA SER A 129 -13.03 -15.56 -23.86
C SER A 129 -13.64 -14.15 -23.85
N ARG A 130 -14.16 -13.68 -24.99
CA ARG A 130 -14.86 -12.38 -25.08
C ARG A 130 -15.96 -12.24 -24.01
N GLN A 131 -16.77 -13.28 -23.84
CA GLN A 131 -17.84 -13.29 -22.83
C GLN A 131 -17.27 -13.30 -21.40
N GLY A 132 -16.16 -14.00 -21.14
CA GLY A 132 -15.47 -14.00 -19.85
C GLY A 132 -14.94 -12.62 -19.47
N LEU A 133 -14.35 -11.90 -20.42
CA LEU A 133 -13.92 -10.51 -20.23
C LEU A 133 -15.11 -9.60 -19.93
N ILE A 134 -16.20 -9.68 -20.70
CA ILE A 134 -17.40 -8.86 -20.49
C ILE A 134 -18.00 -9.11 -19.09
N LYS A 135 -18.08 -10.37 -18.66
CA LYS A 135 -18.61 -10.74 -17.35
C LYS A 135 -17.75 -10.19 -16.21
N LYS A 136 -16.42 -10.32 -16.30
CA LYS A 136 -15.49 -9.77 -15.30
C LYS A 136 -15.51 -8.24 -15.29
N ARG A 137 -15.49 -7.61 -16.46
CA ARG A 137 -15.60 -6.15 -16.59
C ARG A 137 -16.87 -5.61 -15.94
N ASN A 138 -18.02 -6.23 -16.23
CA ASN A 138 -19.30 -5.83 -15.65
C ASN A 138 -19.33 -6.05 -14.13
N ARG A 139 -18.79 -7.18 -13.64
CA ARG A 139 -18.64 -7.48 -12.21
C ARG A 139 -17.81 -6.41 -11.48
N TYR A 140 -16.83 -5.82 -12.13
CA TYR A 140 -15.95 -4.81 -11.55
C TYR A 140 -16.32 -3.36 -11.88
N GLY A 141 -17.44 -3.11 -12.58
CA GLY A 141 -17.89 -1.76 -12.89
C GLY A 141 -16.97 -0.96 -13.84
N LEU A 142 -16.08 -1.63 -14.57
CA LEU A 142 -15.15 -0.98 -15.50
C LEU A 142 -15.92 -0.53 -16.75
N LYS A 143 -16.28 0.76 -16.83
CA LYS A 143 -16.95 1.33 -18.01
C LYS A 143 -15.97 1.42 -19.19
N PRO A 144 -16.43 1.17 -20.43
CA PRO A 144 -15.65 1.59 -21.59
C PRO A 144 -15.50 3.11 -21.58
N ALA A 145 -14.31 3.59 -21.92
CA ALA A 145 -14.11 4.96 -22.35
C ALA A 145 -14.79 5.18 -23.70
#